data_AF-A0A497R5E7-F1
#
_entry.id   AF-A0A497R5E7-F1
#
_cell.length_a   1.000
_cell.length_b   1.000
_cell.length_c   1.000
_cell.angle_alpha   90.00
_cell.angle_beta   90.00
_cell.angle_gamma   90.00
#
_symmetry.space_group_name_H-M   'P 1'
#
loop_
_entity.id
_entity.type
_entity.pdbx_description
1 polymer ?
#
loop_
_entity_poly.entity_id
_entity_poly.type
_entity_poly.pdbx_seq_one_letter_code
_entity_poly.pdbx_strand_id
1 'polypeptide(L)'
;MFPERAYMKKGEIKQIDKDAFERIRGTNRVKRGFARMTKGGVIMDVTSVEQAHIAEDAGAVAVMVLDKLPIDVRRAGGVARPASIPIIKEILDTVTIPVMAKCRIGHTYEAKVLQETGADCIDESEVLTPADEWRHIWKWDFVTPFVCGALDLGSALRRIEEGAAMIRTKGEPGTGNVAEAIRHIRLVNDGIREIKAHYKANDTQQLMAKAREMKVSYEIVVETAALGRLPVVNFAAGGISTPADAAEMMLLGCDGIFVGSGIFKSEDPLQRASAIVLATAYWDSPEVVYEAQEMVNEQKAMLGLTGPEMKFSMQERGADS
;
A
#
# COMPACT_ATOMS: atom_id res chain seq x y z
N MET A 1 -5.92 -26.21 -43.12
CA MET A 1 -5.77 -27.59 -42.63
C MET A 1 -6.00 -27.55 -41.12
N PHE A 2 -7.20 -27.91 -40.67
CA PHE A 2 -7.51 -27.94 -39.24
C PHE A 2 -6.79 -29.13 -38.60
N PRO A 3 -6.14 -29.00 -37.43
CA PRO A 3 -5.50 -30.14 -36.80
C PRO A 3 -6.57 -31.12 -36.30
N GLU A 4 -6.32 -32.40 -36.53
CA GLU A 4 -7.19 -33.52 -36.17
C GLU A 4 -7.61 -33.47 -34.70
N ARG A 5 -8.91 -33.60 -34.45
CA ARG A 5 -9.43 -33.86 -33.10
C ARG A 5 -9.13 -35.31 -32.75
N ALA A 6 -8.04 -35.54 -32.04
CA ALA A 6 -7.81 -36.79 -31.34
C ALA A 6 -8.88 -36.97 -30.24
N TYR A 7 -9.65 -38.05 -30.33
CA TYR A 7 -10.62 -38.44 -29.30
C TYR A 7 -9.87 -38.86 -28.03
N MET A 8 -10.15 -38.19 -26.92
CA MET A 8 -9.57 -38.48 -25.60
C MET A 8 -10.10 -39.81 -25.05
N LYS A 9 -9.20 -40.69 -24.57
CA LYS A 9 -9.58 -41.80 -23.68
C LYS A 9 -9.84 -41.24 -22.28
N LYS A 10 -10.88 -41.76 -21.62
CA LYS A 10 -11.32 -41.37 -20.28
C LYS A 10 -10.23 -41.74 -19.26
N GLY A 11 -9.49 -40.76 -18.74
CA GLY A 11 -8.53 -40.96 -17.63
C GLY A 11 -7.15 -40.32 -17.77
N GLU A 12 -6.78 -39.71 -18.89
CA GLU A 12 -5.46 -39.07 -19.05
C GLU A 12 -5.53 -37.54 -18.85
N ILE A 13 -4.90 -37.05 -17.78
CA ILE A 13 -4.59 -35.63 -17.61
C ILE A 13 -3.25 -35.41 -18.31
N LYS A 14 -3.23 -34.60 -19.38
CA LYS A 14 -1.96 -34.14 -19.97
C LYS A 14 -1.14 -33.45 -18.89
N GLN A 15 0.04 -33.98 -18.59
CA GLN A 15 1.06 -33.24 -17.86
C GLN A 15 1.47 -32.08 -18.76
N ILE A 16 0.94 -30.89 -18.47
CA ILE A 16 1.38 -29.66 -19.10
C ILE A 16 2.84 -29.52 -18.72
N ASP A 17 3.71 -29.51 -19.71
CA ASP A 17 5.12 -29.22 -19.55
C ASP A 17 5.25 -27.81 -18.93
N LYS A 18 5.58 -27.78 -17.63
CA LYS A 18 5.58 -26.56 -16.81
C LYS A 18 6.78 -25.67 -17.12
N ASP A 19 7.79 -26.20 -17.79
CA ASP A 19 9.09 -25.54 -17.93
C ASP A 19 9.17 -24.62 -19.17
N ALA A 20 8.22 -24.73 -20.11
CA ALA A 20 8.17 -23.89 -21.30
C ALA A 20 7.73 -22.42 -21.03
N PHE A 21 7.31 -22.10 -19.80
CA PHE A 21 6.84 -20.76 -19.39
C PHE A 21 7.63 -20.16 -18.23
N GLU A 22 8.90 -20.54 -18.06
CA GLU A 22 9.83 -19.86 -17.15
C GLU A 22 10.17 -18.44 -17.67
N ARG A 23 9.16 -17.55 -17.72
CA ARG A 23 9.39 -16.12 -17.80
C ARG A 23 10.07 -15.73 -16.50
N ILE A 24 11.19 -15.03 -16.63
CA ILE A 24 11.99 -14.41 -15.55
C ILE A 24 11.09 -13.42 -14.79
N ARG A 25 10.22 -13.93 -13.91
CA ARG A 25 9.42 -13.16 -12.97
C ARG A 25 10.21 -13.10 -11.68
N GLY A 26 10.38 -11.91 -11.11
CA GLY A 26 10.99 -11.76 -9.79
C GLY A 26 10.28 -12.68 -8.80
N THR A 27 11.04 -13.61 -8.18
CA THR A 27 10.43 -14.57 -7.24
C THR A 27 9.75 -13.81 -6.09
N ASN A 28 8.74 -14.43 -5.47
CA ASN A 28 8.08 -13.87 -4.29
C ASN A 28 9.05 -13.37 -3.23
N ARG A 29 10.13 -14.12 -3.03
CA ARG A 29 11.18 -13.78 -2.09
C ARG A 29 11.85 -12.45 -2.42
N VAL A 30 12.11 -12.18 -3.70
CA VAL A 30 12.72 -10.92 -4.16
C VAL A 30 11.75 -9.76 -3.99
N LYS A 31 10.49 -9.91 -4.45
CA LYS A 31 9.46 -8.87 -4.31
C LYS A 31 9.20 -8.47 -2.86
N ARG A 32 9.03 -9.48 -1.97
CA ARG A 32 8.88 -9.24 -0.53
C ARG A 32 10.18 -8.74 0.11
N GLY A 33 11.34 -9.09 -0.45
CA GLY A 33 12.65 -8.60 -0.04
C GLY A 33 12.77 -7.09 -0.23
N PHE A 34 12.41 -6.57 -1.41
CA PHE A 34 12.33 -5.14 -1.69
C PHE A 34 11.43 -4.43 -0.66
N ALA A 35 10.20 -4.92 -0.46
CA ALA A 35 9.27 -4.32 0.49
C ALA A 35 9.78 -4.31 1.94
N ARG A 36 10.63 -5.27 2.33
CA ARG A 36 11.25 -5.29 3.66
C ARG A 36 12.36 -4.25 3.82
N MET A 37 12.99 -3.80 2.73
CA MET A 37 14.04 -2.78 2.78
C MET A 37 13.52 -1.39 3.18
N THR A 38 12.22 -1.13 2.97
CA THR A 38 11.60 0.16 3.35
C THR A 38 11.11 0.18 4.79
N LYS A 39 11.14 -0.95 5.51
CA LYS A 39 10.62 -1.08 6.87
C LYS A 39 11.31 -0.10 7.84
N GLY A 40 10.51 0.51 8.71
CA GLY A 40 10.92 1.53 9.68
C GLY A 40 11.02 2.93 9.10
N GLY A 41 10.76 3.10 7.80
CA GLY A 41 10.88 4.38 7.12
C GLY A 41 9.55 5.04 6.76
N VAL A 42 9.69 6.19 6.10
CA VAL A 42 8.60 6.99 5.56
C VAL A 42 8.67 7.01 4.04
N ILE A 43 7.54 6.74 3.39
CA ILE A 43 7.37 6.86 1.94
C ILE A 43 6.53 8.09 1.66
N MET A 44 7.05 9.00 0.84
CA MET A 44 6.41 10.31 0.62
C MET A 44 5.75 10.42 -0.76
N ASP A 45 4.47 10.77 -0.83
CA ASP A 45 3.81 11.08 -2.10
C ASP A 45 4.35 12.41 -2.67
N VAL A 46 4.78 12.42 -3.93
CA VAL A 46 5.39 13.58 -4.61
C VAL A 46 4.82 13.79 -6.01
N THR A 47 4.63 15.05 -6.40
CA THR A 47 4.10 15.46 -7.72
C THR A 47 5.12 16.17 -8.59
N SER A 48 6.31 16.49 -8.05
CA SER A 48 7.38 17.20 -8.76
C SER A 48 8.76 16.73 -8.31
N VAL A 49 9.78 17.05 -9.10
CA VAL A 49 11.18 16.78 -8.79
C VAL A 49 11.63 17.48 -7.51
N GLU A 50 11.20 18.73 -7.30
CA GLU A 50 11.50 19.50 -6.09
C GLU A 50 10.98 18.79 -4.83
N GLN A 51 9.75 18.26 -4.88
CA GLN A 51 9.20 17.50 -3.76
C GLN A 51 9.95 16.18 -3.54
N ALA A 52 10.41 15.54 -4.60
CA ALA A 52 11.22 14.32 -4.51
C ALA A 52 12.56 14.59 -3.81
N HIS A 53 13.25 15.70 -4.13
CA HIS A 53 14.44 16.13 -3.41
C HIS A 53 14.17 16.43 -1.94
N ILE A 54 13.11 17.18 -1.64
CA ILE A 54 12.73 17.46 -0.24
C ILE A 54 12.50 16.16 0.54
N ALA A 55 11.85 15.18 -0.09
CA ALA A 55 11.62 13.88 0.54
C ALA A 55 12.92 13.12 0.80
N GLU A 56 13.83 13.08 -0.17
CA GLU A 56 15.14 12.44 -0.03
C GLU A 56 16.00 13.11 1.05
N ASP A 57 16.09 14.45 1.02
CA ASP A 57 16.84 15.24 1.99
C ASP A 57 16.29 15.08 3.42
N ALA A 58 14.98 14.91 3.56
CA ALA A 58 14.32 14.66 4.84
C ALA A 58 14.53 13.24 5.37
N GLY A 59 15.09 12.32 4.58
CA GLY A 59 15.32 10.92 4.95
C GLY A 59 14.19 9.96 4.64
N ALA A 60 13.35 10.25 3.63
CA ALA A 60 12.39 9.28 3.10
C ALA A 60 13.12 8.02 2.58
N VAL A 61 12.53 6.85 2.80
CA VAL A 61 13.10 5.58 2.30
C VAL A 61 12.67 5.26 0.86
N ALA A 62 11.66 5.97 0.35
CA ALA A 62 11.19 5.93 -1.03
C ALA A 62 10.24 7.12 -1.28
N VAL A 63 9.99 7.40 -2.56
CA VAL A 63 8.96 8.36 -2.98
C VAL A 63 7.85 7.66 -3.78
N MET A 64 6.66 8.23 -3.77
CA MET A 64 5.47 7.73 -4.47
C MET A 64 4.96 8.79 -5.45
N VAL A 65 5.12 8.55 -6.74
CA VAL A 65 4.78 9.52 -7.79
C VAL A 65 3.31 9.42 -8.16
N LEU A 66 2.65 10.57 -8.22
CA LEU A 66 1.25 10.73 -8.62
C LEU A 66 1.02 12.09 -9.29
N ASP A 67 -0.04 12.20 -10.10
CA ASP A 67 -0.39 13.46 -10.81
C ASP A 67 -0.75 14.59 -9.85
N LYS A 68 -1.49 14.26 -8.79
CA LYS A 68 -2.02 15.19 -7.80
C LYS A 68 -2.05 14.57 -6.43
N LEU A 69 -1.73 15.35 -5.40
CA LEU A 69 -1.86 14.91 -4.02
C LEU A 69 -3.32 14.56 -3.69
N PRO A 70 -3.59 13.63 -2.75
CA PRO A 70 -4.95 13.16 -2.48
C PRO A 70 -5.96 14.27 -2.17
N ILE A 71 -5.54 15.37 -1.50
CA ILE A 71 -6.45 16.50 -1.24
C ILE A 71 -6.83 17.25 -2.52
N ASP A 72 -5.92 17.34 -3.48
CA ASP A 72 -6.18 17.99 -4.77
C ASP A 72 -7.07 17.11 -5.64
N VAL A 73 -6.92 15.78 -5.55
CA VAL A 73 -7.82 14.83 -6.19
C VAL A 73 -9.26 15.02 -5.69
N ARG A 74 -9.44 15.21 -4.37
CA ARG A 74 -10.77 15.51 -3.78
C ARG A 74 -11.36 16.82 -4.31
N ARG A 75 -10.54 17.87 -4.37
CA ARG A 75 -10.97 19.21 -4.79
C ARG A 75 -11.30 19.29 -6.28
N ALA A 76 -10.45 18.70 -7.12
CA ALA A 76 -10.61 18.72 -8.57
C ALA A 76 -11.83 17.93 -9.03
N GLY A 77 -12.18 16.84 -8.32
CA GLY A 77 -13.17 15.89 -8.81
C GLY A 77 -12.76 15.25 -10.14
N GLY A 78 -13.72 14.61 -10.81
CA GLY A 78 -13.46 13.93 -12.09
C GLY A 78 -12.62 12.66 -11.96
N VAL A 79 -11.98 12.28 -13.06
CA VAL A 79 -11.22 11.01 -13.16
C VAL A 79 -9.76 11.23 -12.83
N ALA A 80 -9.31 10.67 -11.71
CA ALA A 80 -7.91 10.63 -11.31
C ALA A 80 -7.19 9.45 -11.98
N ARG A 81 -6.04 9.73 -12.59
CA ARG A 81 -5.23 8.80 -13.38
C ARG A 81 -3.77 8.80 -12.88
N PRO A 82 -2.93 7.87 -13.33
CA PRO A 82 -1.50 7.88 -13.00
C PRO A 82 -0.81 9.17 -13.44
N ALA A 83 0.34 9.45 -12.82
CA ALA A 83 1.24 10.51 -13.27
C ALA A 83 1.70 10.26 -14.71
N SER A 84 2.07 11.34 -15.40
CA SER A 84 2.63 11.23 -16.74
C SER A 84 3.98 10.52 -16.72
N ILE A 85 4.31 9.77 -17.78
CA ILE A 85 5.58 9.06 -17.87
C ILE A 85 6.80 10.00 -17.80
N PRO A 86 6.79 11.20 -18.43
CA PRO A 86 7.90 12.14 -18.31
C PRO A 86 8.26 12.49 -16.87
N ILE A 87 7.28 12.85 -16.03
CA ILE A 87 7.57 13.23 -14.63
C ILE A 87 8.07 12.04 -13.80
N ILE A 88 7.57 10.83 -14.06
CA ILE A 88 8.07 9.61 -13.38
C ILE A 88 9.54 9.39 -13.72
N LYS A 89 9.92 9.50 -15.00
CA LYS A 89 11.30 9.34 -15.45
C LYS A 89 12.21 10.44 -14.90
N GLU A 90 11.74 11.67 -14.90
CA GLU A 90 12.50 12.80 -14.36
C GLU A 90 12.81 12.60 -12.88
N ILE A 91 11.84 12.12 -12.09
CA ILE A 91 12.07 11.80 -10.66
C ILE A 91 13.02 10.60 -10.51
N LEU A 92 12.84 9.53 -11.30
CA LEU A 92 13.76 8.37 -11.32
C LEU A 92 15.21 8.76 -11.60
N ASP A 93 15.44 9.71 -12.51
CA ASP A 93 16.77 10.17 -12.88
C ASP A 93 17.38 11.13 -11.84
N THR A 94 16.58 11.64 -10.91
CA THR A 94 16.97 12.74 -10.01
C THR A 94 17.25 12.29 -8.58
N VAL A 95 16.45 11.38 -8.01
CA VAL A 95 16.65 10.87 -6.64
C VAL A 95 17.33 9.50 -6.64
N THR A 96 18.02 9.18 -5.56
CA THR A 96 18.71 7.90 -5.38
C THR A 96 17.87 6.86 -4.62
N ILE A 97 16.85 7.31 -3.89
CA ILE A 97 15.90 6.43 -3.19
C ILE A 97 14.87 5.82 -4.16
N PRO A 98 14.32 4.64 -3.85
CA PRO A 98 13.33 3.97 -4.70
C PRO A 98 12.14 4.85 -5.07
N VAL A 99 11.68 4.72 -6.32
CA VAL A 99 10.55 5.47 -6.87
C VAL A 99 9.39 4.53 -7.16
N MET A 100 8.29 4.75 -6.44
CA MET A 100 7.03 4.04 -6.61
C MET A 100 6.07 4.87 -7.46
N ALA A 101 5.08 4.25 -8.10
CA ALA A 101 4.06 4.97 -8.88
C ALA A 101 2.67 4.36 -8.72
N LYS A 102 1.62 5.20 -8.72
CA LYS A 102 0.23 4.76 -8.57
C LYS A 102 -0.41 4.35 -9.91
N CYS A 103 -1.13 3.23 -9.91
CA CYS A 103 -2.06 2.86 -10.97
C CYS A 103 -3.50 2.74 -10.45
N ARG A 104 -4.49 2.84 -11.34
CA ARG A 104 -5.89 2.64 -10.97
C ARG A 104 -6.16 1.17 -10.64
N ILE A 105 -7.07 0.93 -9.70
CA ILE A 105 -7.56 -0.41 -9.37
C ILE A 105 -8.07 -1.10 -10.64
N GLY A 106 -7.57 -2.32 -10.88
CA GLY A 106 -7.95 -3.15 -12.04
C GLY A 106 -7.31 -2.75 -13.37
N HIS A 107 -6.56 -1.64 -13.45
CA HIS A 107 -6.02 -1.14 -14.72
C HIS A 107 -4.69 -1.81 -15.11
N THR A 108 -4.78 -3.07 -15.55
CA THR A 108 -3.61 -3.90 -15.89
C THR A 108 -2.62 -3.23 -16.85
N TYR A 109 -3.09 -2.48 -17.85
CA TYR A 109 -2.18 -1.83 -18.81
C TYR A 109 -1.47 -0.59 -18.25
N GLU A 110 -2.03 0.05 -17.22
CA GLU A 110 -1.32 1.16 -16.55
C GLU A 110 -0.15 0.59 -15.77
N ALA A 111 -0.39 -0.48 -15.01
CA ALA A 111 0.68 -1.20 -14.33
C ALA A 111 1.74 -1.74 -15.29
N LYS A 112 1.37 -2.23 -16.47
CA LYS A 112 2.35 -2.67 -17.48
C LYS A 112 3.22 -1.51 -17.95
N VAL A 113 2.60 -0.36 -18.25
CA VAL A 113 3.34 0.83 -18.65
C VAL A 113 4.29 1.29 -17.53
N LEU A 114 3.84 1.32 -16.28
CA LEU A 114 4.68 1.69 -15.12
C LEU A 114 5.82 0.70 -14.86
N GLN A 115 5.62 -0.60 -15.10
CA GLN A 115 6.72 -1.56 -15.02
C GLN A 115 7.81 -1.23 -16.07
N GLU A 116 7.42 -0.86 -17.28
CA GLU A 116 8.37 -0.48 -18.35
C GLU A 116 9.05 0.89 -18.10
N THR A 117 8.53 1.74 -17.21
CA THR A 117 9.23 2.97 -16.84
C THR A 117 10.43 2.71 -15.93
N GLY A 118 10.50 1.52 -15.32
CA GLY A 118 11.49 1.20 -14.30
C GLY A 118 11.07 1.62 -12.88
N ALA A 119 9.78 1.84 -12.63
CA ALA A 119 9.32 2.07 -11.26
C ALA A 119 9.63 0.86 -10.36
N ASP A 120 10.18 1.12 -9.17
CA ASP A 120 10.63 0.08 -8.25
C ASP A 120 9.45 -0.67 -7.59
N CYS A 121 8.30 -0.02 -7.49
CA CYS A 121 7.07 -0.59 -6.96
C CYS A 121 5.83 0.10 -7.55
N ILE A 122 4.74 -0.64 -7.70
CA ILE A 122 3.46 -0.10 -8.20
C ILE A 122 2.43 -0.12 -7.07
N ASP A 123 1.77 1.01 -6.83
CA ASP A 123 0.65 1.11 -5.90
C ASP A 123 -0.67 1.01 -6.67
N GLU A 124 -1.36 -0.13 -6.52
CA GLU A 124 -2.72 -0.27 -7.03
C GLU A 124 -3.67 0.48 -6.07
N SER A 125 -3.93 1.75 -6.38
CA SER A 125 -4.40 2.72 -5.39
C SER A 125 -5.88 3.08 -5.55
N GLU A 126 -6.59 3.01 -4.43
CA GLU A 126 -7.97 3.48 -4.22
C GLU A 126 -8.11 5.02 -4.27
N VAL A 127 -6.99 5.75 -4.15
CA VAL A 127 -6.95 7.21 -4.29
C VAL A 127 -7.32 7.63 -5.72
N LEU A 128 -6.90 6.84 -6.72
CA LEU A 128 -7.25 7.06 -8.11
C LEU A 128 -8.66 6.54 -8.40
N THR A 129 -9.27 6.98 -9.50
CA THR A 129 -10.59 6.48 -9.90
C THR A 129 -10.46 5.03 -10.35
N PRO A 130 -11.17 4.05 -9.77
CA PRO A 130 -11.08 2.65 -10.20
C PRO A 130 -11.35 2.48 -11.71
N ALA A 131 -10.65 1.56 -12.34
CA ALA A 131 -10.88 1.20 -13.74
C ALA A 131 -11.71 -0.09 -13.88
N ASP A 132 -11.59 -1.00 -12.94
CA ASP A 132 -12.50 -2.13 -12.74
C ASP A 132 -12.99 -2.08 -11.28
N GLU A 133 -14.30 -1.97 -11.09
CA GLU A 133 -14.91 -1.87 -9.74
C GLU A 133 -14.97 -3.22 -9.02
N TRP A 134 -14.80 -4.33 -9.75
CA TRP A 134 -15.00 -5.69 -9.26
C TRP A 134 -13.71 -6.47 -9.09
N ARG A 135 -12.65 -6.11 -9.83
CA ARG A 135 -11.42 -6.90 -9.89
C ARG A 135 -10.19 -6.02 -9.76
N HIS A 136 -9.29 -6.48 -8.90
CA HIS A 136 -7.93 -5.98 -8.83
C HIS A 136 -7.04 -6.65 -9.88
N ILE A 137 -5.86 -6.07 -10.11
CA ILE A 137 -4.83 -6.61 -10.99
C ILE A 137 -4.33 -7.95 -10.44
N TRP A 138 -4.16 -8.93 -11.32
CA TRP A 138 -3.43 -10.17 -11.02
C TRP A 138 -1.92 -9.90 -11.01
N LYS A 139 -1.41 -9.50 -9.85
CA LYS A 139 -0.05 -8.96 -9.64
C LYS A 139 1.05 -10.01 -9.82
N TRP A 140 0.67 -11.28 -9.82
CA TRP A 140 1.53 -12.42 -10.16
C TRP A 140 2.12 -12.36 -11.57
N ASP A 141 1.49 -11.63 -12.50
CA ASP A 141 1.96 -11.49 -13.88
C ASP A 141 3.09 -10.48 -14.08
N PHE A 142 3.46 -9.76 -13.03
CA PHE A 142 4.45 -8.68 -13.06
C PHE A 142 5.78 -9.09 -12.43
N VAL A 143 6.86 -8.41 -12.82
CA VAL A 143 8.17 -8.48 -12.16
C VAL A 143 8.21 -7.49 -11.00
N THR A 144 7.72 -6.27 -11.24
CA THR A 144 7.66 -5.20 -10.24
C THR A 144 6.76 -5.59 -9.07
N PRO A 145 7.19 -5.37 -7.81
CA PRO A 145 6.35 -5.58 -6.64
C PRO A 145 5.17 -4.60 -6.60
N PHE A 146 4.11 -4.99 -5.88
CA PHE A 146 2.93 -4.16 -5.70
C PHE A 146 2.67 -3.87 -4.23
N VAL A 147 2.21 -2.65 -3.96
CA VAL A 147 1.53 -2.26 -2.73
C VAL A 147 0.04 -2.09 -2.98
N CYS A 148 -0.79 -2.50 -2.02
CA CYS A 148 -2.24 -2.32 -2.07
C CYS A 148 -2.77 -1.79 -0.73
N GLY A 149 -3.84 -0.99 -0.81
CA GLY A 149 -4.61 -0.58 0.36
C GLY A 149 -5.52 -1.69 0.91
N ALA A 150 -5.66 -1.76 2.23
CA ALA A 150 -6.61 -2.64 2.92
C ALA A 150 -7.35 -1.91 4.07
N LEU A 151 -8.57 -2.36 4.36
CA LEU A 151 -9.43 -1.83 5.43
C LEU A 151 -9.41 -2.73 6.66
N ASP A 152 -9.24 -4.04 6.45
CA ASP A 152 -9.36 -5.10 7.43
C ASP A 152 -8.47 -6.30 7.04
N LEU A 153 -8.50 -7.36 7.83
CA LEU A 153 -7.71 -8.55 7.55
C LEU A 153 -8.12 -9.24 6.23
N GLY A 154 -9.43 -9.35 5.95
CA GLY A 154 -9.92 -10.04 4.76
C GLY A 154 -9.47 -9.36 3.46
N SER A 155 -9.62 -8.04 3.39
CA SER A 155 -9.13 -7.23 2.27
C SER A 155 -7.61 -7.35 2.12
N ALA A 156 -6.84 -7.26 3.21
CA ALA A 156 -5.38 -7.43 3.16
C ALA A 156 -4.98 -8.81 2.60
N LEU A 157 -5.58 -9.90 3.09
CA LEU A 157 -5.26 -11.25 2.65
C LEU A 157 -5.63 -11.47 1.18
N ARG A 158 -6.78 -10.98 0.70
CA ARG A 158 -7.14 -11.06 -0.73
C ARG A 158 -6.12 -10.34 -1.62
N ARG A 159 -5.67 -9.16 -1.24
CA ARG A 159 -4.62 -8.44 -2.00
C ARG A 159 -3.31 -9.21 -2.05
N ILE A 160 -2.93 -9.87 -0.95
CA ILE A 160 -1.73 -10.72 -0.90
C ILE A 160 -1.91 -11.95 -1.80
N GLU A 161 -3.08 -12.59 -1.81
CA GLU A 161 -3.39 -13.71 -2.70
C GLU A 161 -3.40 -13.32 -4.18
N GLU A 162 -3.73 -12.08 -4.50
CA GLU A 162 -3.61 -11.52 -5.85
C GLU A 162 -2.15 -11.15 -6.22
N GLY A 163 -1.22 -11.23 -5.26
CA GLY A 163 0.22 -11.04 -5.48
C GLY A 163 0.80 -9.73 -4.94
N ALA A 164 0.12 -9.03 -4.02
CA ALA A 164 0.69 -7.87 -3.35
C ALA A 164 1.91 -8.28 -2.50
N ALA A 165 3.00 -7.52 -2.66
CA ALA A 165 4.24 -7.72 -1.91
C ALA A 165 4.30 -6.88 -0.62
N MET A 166 3.38 -5.92 -0.51
CA MET A 166 3.27 -4.93 0.55
C MET A 166 1.79 -4.56 0.72
N ILE A 167 1.37 -4.33 1.96
CA ILE A 167 0.05 -3.78 2.28
C ILE A 167 0.23 -2.43 2.98
N ARG A 168 -0.75 -1.54 2.80
CA ARG A 168 -0.92 -0.35 3.61
C ARG A 168 -2.36 -0.21 4.07
N THR A 169 -2.62 0.46 5.18
CA THR A 169 -3.99 0.92 5.47
C THR A 169 -4.46 1.85 4.37
N LYS A 170 -5.76 1.88 4.07
CA LYS A 170 -6.30 2.94 3.20
C LYS A 170 -6.33 4.28 3.91
N GLY A 171 -6.78 4.27 5.17
CA GLY A 171 -7.14 5.48 5.91
C GLY A 171 -8.17 6.29 5.13
N GLU A 172 -8.22 7.61 5.33
CA GLU A 172 -8.99 8.49 4.44
C GLU A 172 -8.03 9.51 3.79
N PRO A 173 -7.46 9.20 2.61
CA PRO A 173 -6.36 9.98 2.04
C PRO A 173 -6.72 11.45 1.78
N GLY A 174 -5.87 12.38 2.22
CA GLY A 174 -6.05 13.81 1.96
C GLY A 174 -7.02 14.54 2.89
N THR A 175 -7.49 13.91 3.96
CA THR A 175 -8.29 14.58 5.01
C THR A 175 -7.44 15.17 6.13
N GLY A 176 -6.19 14.73 6.30
CA GLY A 176 -5.37 15.09 7.46
C GLY A 176 -5.94 14.56 8.79
N ASN A 177 -6.82 13.55 8.75
CA ASN A 177 -7.40 12.92 9.92
C ASN A 177 -7.01 11.43 9.97
N VAL A 178 -6.17 11.07 10.95
CA VAL A 178 -5.62 9.72 11.13
C VAL A 178 -6.65 8.67 11.62
N ALA A 179 -7.85 9.10 12.04
CA ALA A 179 -8.84 8.21 12.68
C ALA A 179 -9.17 6.95 11.85
N GLU A 180 -9.33 7.08 10.53
CA GLU A 180 -9.63 5.94 9.67
C GLU A 180 -8.42 5.01 9.52
N ALA A 181 -7.19 5.53 9.49
CA ALA A 181 -5.99 4.68 9.48
C ALA A 181 -5.86 3.87 10.78
N ILE A 182 -6.13 4.50 11.94
CA ILE A 182 -6.19 3.83 13.23
C ILE A 182 -7.28 2.75 13.24
N ARG A 183 -8.47 3.06 12.71
CA ARG A 183 -9.57 2.09 12.60
C ARG A 183 -9.13 0.85 11.80
N HIS A 184 -8.53 1.05 10.62
CA HIS A 184 -8.10 -0.05 9.76
C HIS A 184 -7.03 -0.93 10.39
N ILE A 185 -5.98 -0.33 10.97
CA ILE A 185 -4.91 -1.13 11.59
C ILE A 185 -5.44 -1.93 12.78
N ARG A 186 -6.39 -1.38 13.55
CA ARG A 186 -7.06 -2.11 14.63
C ARG A 186 -7.87 -3.29 14.10
N LEU A 187 -8.67 -3.10 13.04
CA LEU A 187 -9.43 -4.19 12.42
C LEU A 187 -8.52 -5.32 11.89
N VAL A 188 -7.40 -4.98 11.25
CA VAL A 188 -6.40 -5.95 10.82
C VAL A 188 -5.83 -6.71 12.03
N ASN A 189 -5.41 -5.98 13.06
CA ASN A 189 -4.81 -6.57 14.27
C ASN A 189 -5.79 -7.44 15.06
N ASP A 190 -7.06 -7.04 15.16
CA ASP A 190 -8.13 -7.82 15.79
C ASP A 190 -8.37 -9.13 15.05
N GLY A 191 -8.49 -9.07 13.72
CA GLY A 191 -8.62 -10.27 12.89
C GLY A 191 -7.43 -11.21 13.07
N ILE A 192 -6.20 -10.68 13.12
CA ILE A 192 -4.98 -11.48 13.34
C ILE A 192 -4.99 -12.13 14.72
N ARG A 193 -5.38 -11.39 15.77
CA ARG A 193 -5.52 -11.95 17.12
C ARG A 193 -6.53 -13.09 17.16
N GLU A 194 -7.66 -12.94 16.49
CA GLU A 194 -8.72 -13.95 16.41
C GLU A 194 -8.21 -15.24 15.73
N ILE A 195 -7.69 -15.16 14.50
CA ILE A 195 -7.21 -16.35 13.80
C ILE A 195 -6.01 -17.00 14.51
N LYS A 196 -5.15 -16.20 15.15
CA LYS A 196 -4.03 -16.71 15.97
C LYS A 196 -4.52 -17.48 17.19
N ALA A 197 -5.61 -17.05 17.82
CA ALA A 197 -6.23 -17.76 18.93
C ALA A 197 -6.78 -19.12 18.48
N HIS A 198 -7.50 -19.17 17.35
CA HIS A 198 -7.99 -20.43 16.77
C HIS A 198 -6.84 -21.37 16.39
N TYR A 199 -5.77 -20.84 15.82
CA TYR A 199 -4.57 -21.61 15.48
C TYR A 199 -3.91 -22.23 16.73
N LYS A 200 -3.74 -21.45 17.81
CA LYS A 200 -3.21 -21.97 19.09
C LYS A 200 -4.10 -23.03 19.73
N ALA A 201 -5.41 -22.94 19.53
CA ALA A 201 -6.38 -23.93 20.02
C ALA A 201 -6.45 -25.19 19.15
N ASN A 202 -5.72 -25.25 18.02
CA ASN A 202 -5.84 -26.27 16.99
C ASN A 202 -7.28 -26.40 16.42
N ASP A 203 -8.05 -25.31 16.44
CA ASP A 203 -9.43 -25.28 15.96
C ASP A 203 -9.47 -25.06 14.44
N THR A 204 -9.26 -26.17 13.73
CA THR A 204 -9.25 -26.19 12.26
C THR A 204 -10.59 -25.76 11.66
N GLN A 205 -11.71 -26.04 12.33
CA GLN A 205 -13.05 -25.69 11.83
C GLN A 205 -13.26 -24.19 11.85
N GLN A 206 -12.85 -23.50 12.92
CA GLN A 206 -12.93 -22.04 13.00
C GLN A 206 -12.00 -21.35 12.01
N LEU A 207 -10.77 -21.85 11.83
CA LEU A 207 -9.86 -21.32 10.80
C LEU A 207 -10.46 -21.44 9.39
N MET A 208 -11.10 -22.57 9.08
CA MET A 208 -11.81 -22.77 7.81
C MET A 208 -13.03 -21.85 7.67
N ALA A 209 -13.79 -21.64 8.75
CA ALA A 209 -14.91 -20.70 8.75
C ALA A 209 -14.44 -19.27 8.45
N LYS A 210 -13.34 -18.83 9.09
CA LYS A 210 -12.72 -17.53 8.88
C LYS A 210 -12.20 -17.34 7.46
N ALA A 211 -11.58 -18.36 6.86
CA ALA A 211 -11.16 -18.33 5.47
C ALA A 211 -12.34 -18.10 4.51
N ARG A 212 -13.48 -18.77 4.75
CA ARG A 212 -14.70 -18.59 3.94
C ARG A 212 -15.33 -17.22 4.13
N GLU A 213 -15.38 -16.72 5.37
CA GLU A 213 -15.87 -15.38 5.71
C GLU A 213 -15.06 -14.30 4.99
N MET A 214 -13.73 -14.40 5.06
CA MET A 214 -12.81 -13.44 4.43
C MET A 214 -12.67 -13.64 2.91
N LYS A 215 -13.23 -14.73 2.35
CA LYS A 215 -13.12 -15.12 0.94
C LYS A 215 -11.66 -15.28 0.49
N VAL A 216 -10.86 -15.99 1.28
CA VAL A 216 -9.44 -16.27 1.01
C VAL A 216 -9.15 -17.76 1.13
N SER A 217 -7.99 -18.20 0.64
CA SER A 217 -7.54 -19.58 0.84
C SER A 217 -7.36 -19.90 2.32
N TYR A 218 -7.51 -21.17 2.67
CA TYR A 218 -7.26 -21.64 4.01
C TYR A 218 -5.78 -21.50 4.37
N GLU A 219 -4.90 -21.74 3.40
CA GLU A 219 -3.45 -21.71 3.54
C GLU A 219 -2.95 -20.34 4.00
N ILE A 220 -3.45 -19.24 3.41
CA ILE A 220 -3.00 -17.90 3.80
C ILE A 220 -3.50 -17.51 5.20
N VAL A 221 -4.67 -17.99 5.61
CA VAL A 221 -5.17 -17.79 6.99
C VAL A 221 -4.29 -18.53 7.97
N VAL A 222 -3.91 -19.78 7.69
CA VAL A 222 -3.02 -20.58 8.54
C VAL A 222 -1.62 -19.94 8.62
N GLU A 223 -1.04 -19.52 7.50
CA GLU A 223 0.25 -18.81 7.46
C GLU A 223 0.21 -17.56 8.35
N THR A 224 -0.82 -16.72 8.17
CA THR A 224 -1.00 -15.48 8.92
C THR A 224 -1.22 -15.73 10.40
N ALA A 225 -2.03 -16.73 10.76
CA ALA A 225 -2.29 -17.10 12.14
C ALA A 225 -1.03 -17.63 12.85
N ALA A 226 -0.25 -18.47 12.17
CA ALA A 226 1.01 -19.00 12.67
C ALA A 226 2.05 -17.89 12.90
N LEU A 227 2.17 -16.96 11.95
CA LEU A 227 3.05 -15.79 12.08
C LEU A 227 2.56 -14.81 13.16
N GLY A 228 1.24 -14.71 13.35
CA GLY A 228 0.62 -13.70 14.20
C GLY A 228 0.82 -12.27 13.70
N ARG A 229 1.03 -12.12 12.38
CA ARG A 229 1.13 -10.87 11.61
C ARG A 229 0.87 -11.19 10.13
N LEU A 230 0.66 -10.17 9.30
CA LEU A 230 0.62 -10.36 7.84
C LEU A 230 1.95 -10.96 7.32
N PRO A 231 1.91 -11.81 6.27
CA PRO A 231 3.11 -12.42 5.67
C PRO A 231 3.94 -11.44 4.82
N VAL A 232 3.51 -10.19 4.71
CA VAL A 232 4.17 -9.07 4.04
C VAL A 232 4.30 -7.88 5.00
N VAL A 233 5.03 -6.83 4.59
CA VAL A 233 5.08 -5.60 5.40
C VAL A 233 3.75 -4.85 5.33
N ASN A 234 3.37 -4.20 6.43
CA ASN A 234 2.11 -3.49 6.58
C ASN A 234 2.33 -2.04 7.04
N PHE A 235 2.17 -1.09 6.14
CA PHE A 235 2.38 0.33 6.43
C PHE A 235 1.08 1.03 6.84
N ALA A 236 1.20 2.15 7.53
CA ALA A 236 0.10 3.08 7.70
C ALA A 236 0.04 4.06 6.54
N ALA A 237 -1.16 4.38 6.06
CA ALA A 237 -1.42 5.44 5.12
C ALA A 237 -2.79 6.08 5.37
N GLY A 238 -2.92 7.33 4.91
CA GLY A 238 -4.17 8.09 4.92
C GLY A 238 -4.39 8.88 6.21
N GLY A 239 -4.35 10.20 6.10
CA GLY A 239 -4.72 11.10 7.21
C GLY A 239 -3.60 11.47 8.18
N ILE A 240 -2.38 10.99 7.98
CA ILE A 240 -1.21 11.35 8.78
C ILE A 240 -0.75 12.76 8.39
N SER A 241 -0.65 13.66 9.36
CA SER A 241 -0.25 15.07 9.15
C SER A 241 0.77 15.57 10.19
N THR A 242 0.91 14.87 11.31
CA THR A 242 1.81 15.25 12.41
C THR A 242 2.84 14.16 12.75
N PRO A 243 3.97 14.52 13.38
CA PRO A 243 4.91 13.55 13.96
C PRO A 243 4.24 12.59 14.95
N ALA A 244 3.34 13.09 15.79
CA ALA A 244 2.60 12.27 16.75
C ALA A 244 1.70 11.21 16.06
N ASP A 245 1.03 11.56 14.96
CA ASP A 245 0.24 10.59 14.18
C ASP A 245 1.12 9.45 13.67
N ALA A 246 2.30 9.77 13.16
CA ALA A 246 3.24 8.78 12.66
C ALA A 246 3.71 7.83 13.78
N ALA A 247 4.05 8.38 14.95
CA ALA A 247 4.45 7.59 16.11
C ALA A 247 3.31 6.68 16.62
N GLU A 248 2.07 7.17 16.70
CA GLU A 248 0.89 6.36 17.07
C GLU A 248 0.70 5.18 16.11
N MET A 249 0.83 5.41 14.80
CA MET A 249 0.69 4.33 13.82
C MET A 249 1.80 3.27 13.96
N MET A 250 3.03 3.67 14.25
CA MET A 250 4.13 2.74 14.55
C MET A 250 3.88 1.97 15.85
N LEU A 251 3.38 2.63 16.90
CA LEU A 251 2.97 2.01 18.17
C LEU A 251 1.89 0.93 17.96
N LEU A 252 0.98 1.15 17.01
CA LEU A 252 -0.06 0.19 16.63
C LEU A 252 0.46 -1.00 15.80
N GLY A 253 1.77 -1.08 15.57
CA GLY A 253 2.44 -2.22 14.95
C GLY A 253 2.58 -2.12 13.43
N CYS A 254 2.43 -0.93 12.85
CA CYS A 254 2.79 -0.71 11.45
C CYS A 254 4.30 -0.86 11.24
N ASP A 255 4.69 -1.30 10.04
CA ASP A 255 6.10 -1.46 9.65
C ASP A 255 6.68 -0.18 9.04
N GLY A 256 5.91 0.90 8.90
CA GLY A 256 6.34 2.19 8.33
C GLY A 256 5.15 3.06 7.93
N ILE A 257 5.44 4.25 7.39
CA ILE A 257 4.46 5.31 7.16
C ILE A 257 4.43 5.75 5.69
N PHE A 258 3.23 5.96 5.14
CA PHE A 258 2.99 6.73 3.92
C PHE A 258 2.37 8.08 4.27
N VAL A 259 2.93 9.15 3.72
CA VAL A 259 2.43 10.50 3.92
C VAL A 259 2.59 11.32 2.63
N GLY A 260 1.63 12.19 2.36
CA GLY A 260 1.60 12.98 1.13
C GLY A 260 1.13 14.39 1.39
N SER A 261 -0.19 14.60 1.32
CA SER A 261 -0.82 15.90 1.60
C SER A 261 -0.38 16.50 2.94
N GLY A 262 -0.16 15.67 3.98
CA GLY A 262 0.27 16.15 5.30
C GLY A 262 1.57 16.95 5.27
N ILE A 263 2.47 16.65 4.32
CA ILE A 263 3.74 17.36 4.14
C ILE A 263 3.58 18.48 3.11
N PHE A 264 3.27 18.15 1.86
CA PHE A 264 3.39 19.11 0.75
C PHE A 264 2.21 20.08 0.61
N LYS A 265 1.24 20.02 1.53
CA LYS A 265 0.18 21.04 1.68
C LYS A 265 0.32 21.84 2.96
N SER A 266 1.43 21.65 3.68
CA SER A 266 1.85 22.53 4.75
C SER A 266 2.66 23.71 4.19
N GLU A 267 2.86 24.74 5.01
CA GLU A 267 3.76 25.86 4.71
C GLU A 267 5.23 25.55 5.10
N ASP A 268 5.49 24.39 5.73
CA ASP A 268 6.78 23.95 6.23
C ASP A 268 7.19 22.53 5.77
N PRO A 269 7.14 22.21 4.46
CA PRO A 269 7.24 20.83 3.97
C PRO A 269 8.54 20.12 4.36
N LEU A 270 9.72 20.74 4.22
CA LEU A 270 11.00 20.09 4.55
C LEU A 270 11.13 19.80 6.05
N GLN A 271 10.76 20.77 6.89
CA GLN A 271 10.80 20.64 8.35
C GLN A 271 9.82 19.57 8.82
N ARG A 272 8.60 19.58 8.28
CA ARG A 272 7.57 18.59 8.59
C ARG A 272 7.91 17.19 8.10
N ALA A 273 8.49 17.06 6.91
CA ALA A 273 9.00 15.79 6.39
C ALA A 273 10.06 15.21 7.33
N SER A 274 11.05 16.02 7.73
CA SER A 274 12.13 15.61 8.64
C SER A 274 11.59 15.21 10.02
N ALA A 275 10.63 15.96 10.55
CA ALA A 275 9.98 15.67 11.82
C ALA A 275 9.20 14.34 11.80
N ILE A 276 8.46 14.07 10.72
CA ILE A 276 7.72 12.81 10.56
C ILE A 276 8.70 11.63 10.42
N VAL A 277 9.80 11.79 9.69
CA VAL A 277 10.86 10.77 9.58
C VAL A 277 11.47 10.48 10.96
N LEU A 278 11.83 11.52 11.72
CA LEU A 278 12.38 11.39 13.06
C LEU A 278 11.43 10.66 14.01
N ALA A 279 10.16 11.07 14.06
CA ALA A 279 9.15 10.43 14.90
C ALA A 279 8.83 8.99 14.46
N THR A 280 8.93 8.68 13.17
CA THR A 280 8.76 7.30 12.68
C THR A 280 9.91 6.40 13.11
N ALA A 281 11.15 6.91 13.08
CA ALA A 281 12.33 6.15 13.46
C ALA A 281 12.42 5.90 14.98
N TYR A 282 11.98 6.86 15.79
CA TYR A 282 12.08 6.85 17.25
C TYR A 282 10.70 6.89 17.93
N TRP A 283 9.71 6.23 17.32
CA TRP A 283 8.33 6.23 17.80
C TRP A 283 8.15 5.73 19.23
N ASP A 284 9.06 4.89 19.72
CA ASP A 284 9.08 4.32 21.06
C ASP A 284 9.80 5.20 22.09
N SER A 285 10.31 6.38 21.67
CA SER A 285 10.89 7.40 22.54
C SER A 285 10.00 8.65 22.58
N PRO A 286 9.12 8.79 23.60
CA PRO A 286 8.27 9.97 23.73
C PRO A 286 9.03 11.31 23.76
N GLU A 287 10.26 11.30 24.26
CA GLU A 287 11.14 12.48 24.28
C GLU A 287 11.55 12.91 22.86
N VAL A 288 11.95 11.96 22.00
CA VAL A 288 12.32 12.27 20.61
C VAL A 288 11.08 12.63 19.78
N VAL A 289 9.93 12.00 20.05
CA VAL A 289 8.67 12.37 19.40
C VAL A 289 8.24 13.78 19.82
N TYR A 290 8.46 14.17 21.08
CA TYR A 290 8.25 15.53 21.55
C TYR A 290 9.15 16.53 20.80
N GLU A 291 10.44 16.26 20.69
CA GLU A 291 11.38 17.09 19.94
C GLU A 291 10.98 17.21 18.46
N ALA A 292 10.58 16.10 17.83
CA ALA A 292 10.06 16.09 16.46
C ALA A 292 8.80 16.95 16.34
N GLN A 293 7.89 16.90 17.33
CA GLN A 293 6.68 17.71 17.34
C GLN A 293 6.99 19.22 17.50
N GLU A 294 8.05 19.60 18.23
CA GLU A 294 8.50 20.99 18.35
C GLU A 294 9.06 21.56 17.03
N MET A 295 9.52 20.71 16.11
CA MET A 295 10.02 21.14 14.80
C MET A 295 8.93 21.71 13.88
N VAL A 296 7.65 21.43 14.17
CA VAL A 296 6.51 21.80 13.32
C VAL A 296 5.53 22.71 14.05
N ASN A 297 4.77 23.49 13.28
CA ASN A 297 3.68 24.31 13.81
C ASN A 297 2.35 23.91 13.17
N GLU A 298 1.33 23.61 13.98
CA GLU A 298 0.00 23.22 13.47
C GLU A 298 -0.69 24.33 12.67
N GLN A 299 -0.36 25.60 12.88
CA GLN A 299 -0.84 26.71 12.05
C GLN A 299 -0.34 26.62 10.60
N LYS A 300 0.79 25.94 10.39
CA LYS A 300 1.37 25.70 9.07
C LYS A 300 0.92 24.37 8.47
N ALA A 301 0.20 23.54 9.22
CA ALA A 301 -0.26 22.25 8.73
C ALA A 301 -1.34 22.42 7.65
N MET A 302 -1.59 21.35 6.90
CA MET A 302 -2.73 21.34 5.98
C MET A 302 -4.05 21.48 6.74
N LEU A 303 -5.00 22.23 6.18
CA LEU A 303 -6.35 22.26 6.73
C LEU A 303 -7.01 20.89 6.54
N GLY A 304 -7.37 20.24 7.65
CA GLY A 304 -8.05 18.96 7.65
C GLY A 304 -9.48 19.04 7.12
N LEU A 305 -10.02 17.91 6.66
CA LEU A 305 -11.41 17.76 6.23
C LEU A 305 -12.10 16.80 7.19
N THR A 306 -13.32 17.14 7.63
CA THR A 306 -14.13 16.28 8.50
C THR A 306 -15.59 16.21 8.01
N GLY A 307 -16.26 15.08 8.31
CA GLY A 307 -17.71 14.91 8.14
C GLY A 307 -18.29 15.41 6.79
N PRO A 308 -19.22 16.39 6.80
CA PRO A 308 -20.02 16.79 5.63
C PRO A 308 -19.24 17.47 4.49
N GLU A 309 -17.97 17.83 4.70
CA GLU A 309 -17.12 18.42 3.66
C GLU A 309 -16.59 17.37 2.67
N MET A 310 -16.70 16.08 3.01
CA MET A 310 -16.25 14.98 2.16
C MET A 310 -17.32 14.62 1.12
N LYS A 311 -17.05 14.95 -0.16
CA LYS A 311 -17.93 14.62 -1.29
C LYS A 311 -18.02 13.12 -1.60
N PHE A 312 -16.96 12.37 -1.28
CA PHE A 312 -16.87 10.93 -1.50
C PHE A 312 -15.83 10.32 -0.56
N SER A 313 -16.02 9.04 -0.24
CA SER A 313 -15.14 8.21 0.59
C SER A 313 -14.14 7.49 -0.32
N MET A 314 -12.85 7.79 -0.19
CA MET A 314 -11.81 7.11 -1.00
C MET A 314 -11.56 5.70 -0.49
N GLN A 315 -11.68 5.48 0.83
CA GLN A 315 -11.46 4.18 1.44
C GLN A 315 -12.42 3.10 0.95
N GLU A 316 -13.65 3.47 0.59
CA GLU A 316 -14.69 2.57 0.08
C GLU A 316 -14.48 2.11 -1.36
N ARG A 317 -13.49 2.64 -2.08
CA ARG A 317 -13.24 2.29 -3.48
C ARG A 317 -12.48 0.97 -3.61
N GLY A 318 -12.90 0.15 -4.58
CA GLY A 318 -12.33 -1.17 -4.83
C GLY A 318 -13.17 -2.29 -4.20
N ALA A 319 -13.13 -3.48 -4.79
CA ALA A 319 -13.89 -4.64 -4.33
C ALA A 319 -13.29 -5.20 -3.03
N ASP A 320 -13.68 -4.60 -1.91
CA ASP A 320 -13.35 -5.07 -0.56
C ASP A 320 -14.49 -5.85 0.12
N SER A 321 -15.60 -6.08 -0.58
CA SER A 321 -16.79 -6.78 -0.08
C SER A 321 -16.93 -8.24 -0.50
#